data_AF-F8RGZ8-F1
#
_entry.id   AF-F8RGZ8-F1
#
_cell.length_a   1.000
_cell.length_b   1.000
_cell.length_c   1.000
_cell.angle_alpha   90.00
_cell.angle_beta   90.00
_cell.angle_gamma   90.00
#
_symmetry.space_group_name_H-M   'P 1'
#
loop_
_entity.id
_entity.type
_entity.pdbx_description
1 polymer ?
#
loop_
_entity_poly.entity_id
_entity_poly.type
_entity_poly.pdbx_seq_one_letter_code
_entity_poly.pdbx_strand_id
1 'polypeptide(L)'
;PDVPGPSDPYLREHLHWIVTDIPGTTDVTFGREMITYEVPTPFIGIHRYVFVLFKQKKRAQTSSSAGVLTQPDQPLSSRDNFNVRKFAEENELGLPVAAVFFNA
;
A
#
# COMPACT_ATOMS: atom_id res chain seq x y z
N PRO A 1 -1.29 10.20 -0.63
CA PRO A 1 -2.07 10.87 0.46
C PRO A 1 -2.72 12.20 0.07
N ASP A 2 -2.44 12.73 -1.13
CA ASP A 2 -2.82 14.09 -1.51
C ASP A 2 -3.96 14.11 -2.55
N VAL A 3 -4.70 13.00 -2.71
CA VAL A 3 -5.75 12.89 -3.74
C VAL A 3 -7.05 13.55 -3.28
N PRO A 4 -7.72 14.36 -4.14
CA PRO A 4 -7.33 14.71 -5.52
C PRO A 4 -6.32 15.87 -5.65
N GLY A 5 -6.16 16.68 -4.61
CA GLY A 5 -5.13 17.70 -4.53
C GLY A 5 -4.63 17.92 -3.10
N PRO A 6 -3.40 18.42 -2.92
CA PRO A 6 -2.75 18.50 -1.60
C PRO A 6 -3.46 19.47 -0.64
N SER A 7 -4.21 20.44 -1.16
CA SER A 7 -4.94 21.43 -0.35
C SER A 7 -6.27 20.91 0.20
N ASP A 8 -6.93 19.97 -0.50
CA ASP A 8 -8.19 19.36 -0.06
C ASP A 8 -8.21 17.86 -0.41
N PRO A 9 -7.45 17.02 0.33
CA PRO A 9 -7.23 15.63 -0.02
C PRO A 9 -8.34 14.72 0.54
N TYR A 10 -9.59 14.90 0.12
CA TYR A 10 -10.75 14.18 0.67
C TYR A 10 -10.85 12.70 0.25
N LEU A 11 -10.06 12.25 -0.73
CA LEU A 11 -9.95 10.83 -1.14
C LEU A 11 -8.70 10.14 -0.58
N ARG A 12 -7.98 10.79 0.35
CA ARG A 12 -6.75 10.25 0.92
C ARG A 12 -6.98 8.96 1.71
N GLU A 13 -6.08 8.00 1.68
CA GLU A 13 -4.93 7.84 0.78
C GLU A 13 -5.36 7.09 -0.49
N HIS A 14 -4.73 7.36 -1.63
CA HIS A 14 -4.91 6.53 -2.82
C HIS A 14 -3.84 5.45 -2.87
N LEU A 15 -4.27 4.20 -3.02
CA LEU A 15 -3.41 3.03 -3.00
C LEU A 15 -2.82 2.76 -4.40
N HIS A 16 -1.51 2.96 -4.54
CA HIS A 16 -0.82 2.72 -5.81
C HIS A 16 -0.34 1.28 -6.00
N TRP A 17 0.12 0.62 -4.93
CA TRP A 17 0.82 -0.66 -5.02
C TRP A 17 0.86 -1.40 -3.68
N ILE A 18 0.70 -2.73 -3.70
CA ILE A 18 0.95 -3.60 -2.54
C ILE A 18 1.70 -4.85 -3.00
N VAL A 19 2.85 -5.11 -2.38
CA VAL A 19 3.59 -6.36 -2.49
C VAL A 19 3.83 -6.91 -1.10
N THR A 20 3.55 -8.19 -0.88
CA THR A 20 3.73 -8.89 0.40
C THR A 20 4.75 -10.02 0.28
N ASP A 21 5.13 -10.61 1.41
CA ASP A 21 5.98 -11.81 1.48
C ASP A 21 7.33 -11.66 0.76
N ILE A 22 7.87 -10.45 0.70
CA ILE A 22 9.19 -10.17 0.12
C ILE A 22 10.27 -10.80 1.02
N PRO A 23 11.09 -11.74 0.52
CA PRO A 23 12.21 -12.27 1.29
C PRO A 23 13.20 -11.16 1.69
N GLY A 24 13.74 -11.24 2.89
CA GLY A 24 14.79 -10.31 3.32
C GLY A 24 16.00 -10.40 2.38
N THR A 25 16.65 -9.27 2.11
CA THR A 25 17.82 -9.13 1.21
C THR A 25 17.56 -9.31 -0.29
N THR A 26 16.32 -9.58 -0.71
CA THR A 26 15.92 -9.58 -2.12
C THR A 26 15.19 -8.29 -2.47
N ASP A 27 14.61 -8.24 -3.67
CA ASP A 27 13.74 -7.16 -4.12
C ASP A 27 12.27 -7.61 -4.23
N VAL A 28 11.40 -6.64 -4.56
CA VAL A 28 9.95 -6.76 -4.71
C VAL A 28 9.51 -7.84 -5.71
N THR A 29 10.34 -8.22 -6.69
CA THR A 29 9.98 -9.22 -7.71
C THR A 29 9.88 -10.63 -7.13
N PHE A 30 10.45 -10.87 -5.95
CA PHE A 30 10.36 -12.14 -5.21
C PHE A 30 9.17 -12.18 -4.25
N GLY A 31 8.48 -11.05 -4.07
CA GLY A 31 7.27 -10.96 -3.28
C GLY A 31 6.03 -11.42 -4.05
N ARG A 32 4.89 -11.35 -3.38
CA ARG A 32 3.56 -11.55 -3.96
C ARG A 32 2.92 -10.19 -4.21
N GLU A 33 2.74 -9.83 -5.48
CA GLU A 33 1.97 -8.64 -5.84
C GLU A 33 0.50 -8.88 -5.52
N MET A 34 -0.05 -8.07 -4.62
CA MET A 34 -1.45 -8.13 -4.21
C MET A 34 -2.28 -7.09 -4.95
N ILE A 35 -1.71 -5.92 -5.20
CA ILE A 35 -2.32 -4.81 -5.94
C ILE A 35 -1.28 -4.32 -6.93
N THR A 36 -1.58 -4.41 -8.23
CA THR A 36 -0.66 -3.99 -9.30
C THR A 36 -0.31 -2.51 -9.21
N TYR A 37 0.95 -2.20 -9.50
CA TYR A 37 1.45 -0.82 -9.51
C TYR A 37 0.65 0.05 -10.50
N GLU A 38 0.11 1.15 -9.99
CA GLU A 38 -0.53 2.19 -10.78
C GLU A 38 0.37 3.42 -10.87
N VAL A 39 0.65 3.84 -12.11
CA VAL A 39 1.57 4.94 -12.42
C VAL A 39 1.04 6.25 -11.82
N PRO A 40 1.89 7.06 -11.15
CA PRO A 40 1.57 8.41 -10.73
C PRO A 40 0.98 9.28 -11.85
N THR A 41 -0.30 9.66 -11.71
CA THR A 41 -0.97 10.60 -12.62
C THR A 41 -1.72 11.67 -11.81
N PRO A 42 -1.00 12.61 -11.17
CA PRO A 42 -1.63 13.64 -10.35
C PRO A 42 -2.46 14.58 -11.23
N PHE A 43 -3.68 14.91 -10.77
CA PHE A 43 -4.57 15.80 -11.51
C PHE A 43 -4.37 17.27 -11.11
N ILE A 44 -4.24 17.56 -9.81
CA ILE A 44 -4.13 18.93 -9.26
C ILE A 44 -2.95 19.02 -8.29
N GLY A 45 -2.00 19.91 -8.58
CA GLY A 45 -0.87 20.21 -7.71
C GLY A 45 0.19 19.11 -7.70
N ILE A 46 1.11 19.21 -6.73
CA ILE A 46 2.21 18.27 -6.53
C ILE A 46 1.81 17.29 -5.42
N HIS A 47 1.89 15.99 -5.70
CA HIS A 47 1.48 14.90 -4.82
C HIS A 47 2.70 14.19 -4.25
N ARG A 48 2.60 13.77 -2.99
CA ARG A 48 3.58 12.87 -2.37
C ARG A 48 3.24 11.44 -2.70
N TYR A 49 4.18 10.72 -3.28
CA TYR A 49 4.09 9.28 -3.50
C TYR A 49 4.99 8.59 -2.48
N VAL A 50 4.39 7.84 -1.56
CA VAL A 50 5.08 7.32 -0.37
C VAL A 50 5.19 5.80 -0.50
N PHE A 51 6.42 5.29 -0.48
CA PHE A 51 6.69 3.87 -0.29
C PHE A 51 6.96 3.63 1.19
N VAL A 52 6.26 2.66 1.77
CA VAL A 52 6.41 2.26 3.17
C VAL A 52 6.70 0.77 3.23
N LEU A 53 7.76 0.39 3.93
CA LEU A 53 8.15 -1.01 4.11
C LEU A 53 7.86 -1.45 5.54
N PHE A 54 7.22 -2.60 5.68
CA PHE A 54 6.93 -3.24 6.96
C PHE A 54 7.61 -4.60 7.05
N LYS A 55 7.96 -5.01 8.27
CA LYS A 55 8.49 -6.35 8.53
C LYS A 55 7.37 -7.26 9.02
N GLN A 56 6.99 -8.25 8.21
CA GLN A 56 6.03 -9.27 8.63
C GLN A 56 6.61 -10.18 9.72
N LYS A 57 5.84 -10.48 10.77
CA LYS A 57 6.25 -11.40 11.86
C LYS A 57 6.37 -12.85 11.39
N LYS A 58 5.54 -13.24 10.44
CA LYS A 58 5.48 -14.56 9.80
C LYS A 58 5.07 -14.36 8.35
N ARG A 59 5.42 -15.31 7.48
CA ARG A 59 4.85 -15.35 6.13
C ARG A 59 3.33 -15.33 6.27
N ALA A 60 2.67 -14.42 5.57
CA ALA A 60 1.23 -14.36 5.64
C ALA A 60 0.69 -15.66 5.02
N GLN A 61 0.25 -16.59 5.87
CA GLN A 61 -0.71 -17.58 5.39
C GLN A 61 -1.96 -16.76 5.07
N THR A 62 -2.39 -16.77 3.82
CA THR A 62 -3.65 -16.17 3.40
C THR A 62 -4.80 -16.95 4.02
N SER A 63 -4.97 -16.78 5.33
CA SER A 63 -6.13 -17.26 6.07
C SER A 63 -7.16 -16.15 5.97
N SER A 64 -8.10 -16.39 5.08
CA SER A 64 -9.37 -15.72 4.90
C SER A 64 -10.12 -15.47 6.22
N SER A 65 -9.73 -14.44 6.97
CA SER A 65 -10.55 -13.87 8.03
C SER A 65 -10.08 -12.45 8.36
N ALA A 66 -10.86 -11.48 7.87
CA ALA A 66 -10.87 -10.06 8.21
C ALA A 66 -9.68 -9.19 7.74
N GLY A 67 -9.84 -8.57 6.57
CA GLY A 67 -9.16 -7.31 6.23
C GLY A 67 -8.35 -7.32 4.92
N VAL A 68 -8.95 -6.80 3.84
CA VAL A 68 -8.32 -6.20 2.64
C VAL A 68 -7.37 -7.06 1.79
N LEU A 69 -6.93 -8.25 2.22
CA LEU A 69 -6.17 -9.18 1.39
C LEU A 69 -7.11 -10.18 0.71
N THR A 70 -8.07 -9.66 -0.06
CA THR A 70 -8.75 -10.47 -1.08
C THR A 70 -7.73 -10.84 -2.15
N GLN A 71 -7.95 -12.01 -2.76
CA GLN A 71 -7.02 -12.72 -3.66
C GLN A 71 -6.39 -11.83 -4.74
N PRO A 72 -5.26 -12.25 -5.36
CA PRO A 72 -4.60 -11.54 -6.47
C PRO A 72 -5.56 -11.15 -7.60
N ASP A 73 -6.70 -11.85 -7.70
CA ASP A 73 -7.66 -11.75 -8.80
C ASP A 73 -8.98 -11.06 -8.39
N GLN A 74 -9.13 -10.56 -7.15
CA GLN A 74 -10.29 -9.75 -6.77
C GLN A 74 -9.93 -8.26 -6.84
N PRO A 75 -10.52 -7.50 -7.79
CA PRO A 75 -10.29 -6.07 -7.85
C PRO A 75 -10.82 -5.43 -6.57
N LEU A 76 -9.98 -4.66 -5.88
CA LEU A 76 -10.44 -3.71 -4.88
C LEU A 76 -11.50 -2.82 -5.53
N SER A 77 -12.67 -2.73 -4.93
CA SER A 77 -13.77 -1.90 -5.45
C SER A 77 -13.41 -0.40 -5.49
N SER A 78 -12.42 0.02 -4.70
CA SER A 78 -11.79 1.34 -4.78
C SER A 78 -10.37 1.30 -4.21
N ARG A 79 -9.47 2.10 -4.81
CA ARG A 79 -8.12 2.39 -4.30
C ARG A 79 -8.08 3.65 -3.42
N ASP A 80 -9.15 4.44 -3.41
CA ASP A 80 -9.28 5.66 -2.61
C ASP A 80 -9.62 5.34 -1.14
N ASN A 81 -9.41 6.33 -0.27
CA ASN A 81 -9.68 6.22 1.16
C ASN A 81 -8.92 5.06 1.84
N PHE A 82 -7.80 4.64 1.26
CA PHE A 82 -6.87 3.72 1.89
C PHE A 82 -6.27 4.35 3.14
N ASN A 83 -5.91 3.52 4.10
CA ASN A 83 -5.27 3.96 5.33
C ASN A 83 -4.16 2.97 5.71
N VAL A 84 -2.91 3.38 5.45
CA VAL A 84 -1.74 2.53 5.70
C VAL A 84 -1.60 2.14 7.18
N ARG A 85 -2.02 2.99 8.12
CA ARG A 85 -1.92 2.71 9.56
C ARG A 85 -2.92 1.62 9.96
N LYS A 86 -4.16 1.75 9.50
CA LYS A 86 -5.21 0.74 9.73
C LYS A 86 -4.81 -0.60 9.10
N PHE A 87 -4.28 -0.57 7.87
CA PHE A 87 -3.75 -1.76 7.20
C PHE A 87 -2.63 -2.44 8.02
N ALA A 88 -1.69 -1.66 8.55
CA ALA A 88 -0.61 -2.18 9.38
C ALA A 88 -1.11 -2.78 10.71
N GLU A 89 -2.14 -2.18 11.32
CA GLU A 89 -2.78 -2.69 12.54
C GLU A 89 -3.51 -4.01 12.27
N GLU A 90 -4.36 -4.06 11.25
CA GLU A 90 -5.14 -5.24 10.86
C GLU A 90 -4.26 -6.44 10.51
N ASN A 91 -3.06 -6.19 9.99
CA ASN A 91 -2.10 -7.23 9.58
C ASN A 91 -0.95 -7.44 10.60
N GLU A 92 -1.04 -6.84 11.78
CA GLU A 92 -0.03 -6.91 12.85
C GLU A 92 1.42 -6.58 12.38
N LEU A 93 1.56 -5.65 11.45
CA LEU A 93 2.83 -5.29 10.83
C LEU A 93 3.72 -4.44 11.74
N GLY A 94 3.15 -3.83 12.79
CA GLY A 94 3.87 -2.95 13.69
C GLY A 94 4.26 -1.62 13.03
N LEU A 95 5.40 -1.07 13.44
CA LEU A 95 5.93 0.17 12.87
C LEU A 95 6.65 -0.09 11.53
N PRO A 96 6.64 0.89 10.61
CA PRO A 96 7.40 0.78 9.37
C PRO A 96 8.91 0.71 9.66
N VAL A 97 9.61 -0.14 8.91
CA VAL A 97 11.07 -0.32 9.02
C VAL A 97 11.84 0.60 8.07
N ALA A 98 11.20 1.05 6.99
CA ALA A 98 11.72 2.06 6.08
C ALA A 98 10.57 2.82 5.43
N ALA A 99 10.82 4.07 5.04
CA ALA A 99 9.92 4.85 4.22
C ALA A 99 10.72 5.80 3.33
N VAL A 100 10.26 5.97 2.09
CA VAL A 100 10.80 6.96 1.16
C VAL A 100 9.64 7.58 0.39
N PHE A 101 9.77 8.84 0.00
CA PHE A 101 8.76 9.49 -0.82
C PHE A 101 9.42 10.35 -1.90
N PHE A 102 8.66 10.60 -2.96
CA PHE A 102 8.98 11.60 -3.97
C PHE A 102 7.74 12.47 -4.23
N ASN A 103 7.98 13.62 -4.87
CA ASN A 103 6.95 14.56 -5.26
C ASN A 103 6.81 14.54 -6.78
N ALA A 104 5.59 14.41 -7.29
CA ALA A 104 5.28 14.51 -8.72
C ALA A 104 3.96 15.24 -8.94
#